data_AF-A0A971TML0-F1
#
_entry.id   AF-A0A971TML0-F1
#
_cell.length_a   1.000
_cell.length_b   1.000
_cell.length_c   1.000
_cell.angle_alpha   90.00
_cell.angle_beta   90.00
_cell.angle_gamma   90.00
#
_symmetry.space_group_name_H-M   'P 1'
#
loop_
_entity.id
_entity.type
_entity.pdbx_description
1 polymer ?
#
loop_
_entity_poly.entity_id
_entity_poly.type
_entity_poly.pdbx_seq_one_letter_code
_entity_poly.pdbx_strand_id
1 'polypeptide(L)'
;MRPDEVFEQVIPYSPVSETADGGCVESVVETAPGQGDVLRRLPSGGGVYLLTDERDRTVLLSAAGDLRRALRTRLAGPATAEGDASAGAVSRRANLAAVVRKIWWQPAHSQFELYYRFWRVARQLMPRTYLEQLGFAASWFVHVDAGAAIPRFSVGKVLRGRPGVDLGPFPTMGDAQRFVQLLEDGFDLCRYGHILEQAPAGQRCAYFDMGRCAAPCDGSMPMSAYRAEVERAVAFALGQRDSVWSDLDSRMRTAAGRQAFEQAAALKQRLERLRGVEHRSFRLTGPMERFNYLVVQRGPGRVRVMPFFVVGGRIEPGEMVRLSEVPEAAEAWLSRLRADLETKEGDELPSSGDALAELSEQVWLVSHFLGRKDPPGLFLKADEVVYATGLAEAIARRFQRLTSEEVSSP
;
A
#
# COMPACT_ATOMS: atom_id res chain seq x y z
N MET A 1 -24.54 -6.18 6.85
CA MET A 1 -23.89 -6.10 8.16
C MET A 1 -24.37 -4.84 8.83
N ARG A 2 -24.74 -4.90 10.11
CA ARG A 2 -25.24 -3.70 10.79
C ARG A 2 -24.05 -2.80 11.19
N PRO A 3 -24.22 -1.46 11.24
CA PRO A 3 -23.13 -0.53 11.56
C PRO A 3 -22.43 -0.75 12.91
N ASP A 4 -23.17 -1.18 13.92
CA ASP A 4 -22.70 -1.58 15.25
C ASP A 4 -21.67 -2.70 15.17
N GLU A 5 -22.01 -3.80 14.49
CA GLU A 5 -21.11 -4.95 14.32
C GLU A 5 -19.81 -4.55 13.62
N VAL A 6 -19.88 -3.67 12.62
CA VAL A 6 -18.70 -3.20 11.88
C VAL A 6 -17.83 -2.31 12.76
N PHE A 7 -18.41 -1.32 13.44
CA PHE A 7 -17.62 -0.40 14.27
C PHE A 7 -17.02 -1.08 15.52
N GLU A 8 -17.65 -2.13 16.03
CA GLU A 8 -17.10 -2.95 17.12
C GLU A 8 -16.02 -3.95 16.65
N GLN A 9 -16.19 -4.57 15.48
CA GLN A 9 -15.25 -5.58 14.96
C GLN A 9 -14.03 -4.97 14.24
N VAL A 10 -14.13 -3.76 13.69
CA VAL A 10 -13.13 -3.24 12.76
C VAL A 10 -11.84 -2.77 13.43
N ILE A 11 -11.79 -2.53 14.74
CA ILE A 11 -10.59 -2.57 15.60
C ILE A 11 -11.10 -2.43 17.04
N PRO A 12 -10.87 -3.39 17.95
CA PRO A 12 -11.05 -3.13 19.37
C PRO A 12 -10.00 -2.09 19.77
N TYR A 13 -10.44 -0.85 19.98
CA TYR A 13 -9.63 0.10 20.71
C TYR A 13 -9.58 -0.43 22.14
N SER A 14 -8.40 -0.79 22.65
CA SER A 14 -8.26 -1.14 24.07
C SER A 14 -8.85 0.02 24.88
N PRO A 15 -9.80 -0.21 25.80
CA PRO A 15 -10.64 0.84 26.42
C PRO A 15 -9.87 1.82 27.31
N VAL A 16 -8.54 1.83 27.27
CA VAL A 16 -7.70 2.85 27.91
C VAL A 16 -7.64 4.11 27.03
N SER A 17 -8.79 4.63 26.63
CA SER A 17 -8.91 6.01 26.18
C SER A 17 -9.26 6.87 27.39
N GLU A 18 -8.27 7.19 28.21
CA GLU A 18 -8.34 8.49 28.85
C GLU A 18 -8.13 9.53 27.74
N THR A 19 -9.17 10.33 27.48
CA THR A 19 -8.95 11.65 26.89
C THR A 19 -7.91 12.40 27.75
N ALA A 20 -7.34 13.51 27.26
CA ALA A 20 -6.57 14.40 28.14
C ALA A 20 -7.33 14.79 29.43
N ASP A 21 -8.67 14.64 29.43
CA ASP A 21 -9.59 14.86 30.54
C ASP A 21 -10.19 13.59 31.20
N GLY A 22 -9.66 12.38 30.95
CA GLY A 22 -10.03 11.16 31.71
C GLY A 22 -11.44 10.56 31.51
N GLY A 23 -12.18 10.87 30.43
CA GLY A 23 -13.53 10.34 30.20
C GLY A 23 -13.57 9.09 29.28
N CYS A 24 -14.44 8.12 29.62
CA CYS A 24 -14.81 7.03 28.70
C CYS A 24 -15.54 7.58 27.48
N VAL A 25 -15.15 7.12 26.30
CA VAL A 25 -15.60 7.66 25.02
C VAL A 25 -16.66 6.74 24.43
N GLU A 26 -17.92 7.19 24.37
CA GLU A 26 -18.96 6.49 23.61
C GLU A 26 -18.65 6.57 22.11
N SER A 27 -18.53 5.41 21.45
CA SER A 27 -18.30 5.28 20.00
C SER A 27 -19.53 5.66 19.15
N VAL A 28 -20.65 5.96 19.81
CA VAL A 28 -21.94 6.29 19.21
C VAL A 28 -22.53 7.50 19.90
N VAL A 29 -23.03 8.45 19.11
CA VAL A 29 -23.80 9.59 19.61
C VAL A 29 -25.13 9.64 18.86
N GLU A 30 -26.24 9.51 19.60
CA GLU A 30 -27.57 9.74 19.06
C GLU A 30 -27.82 11.24 18.88
N THR A 31 -28.44 11.60 17.76
CA THR A 31 -28.77 12.99 17.41
C THR A 31 -30.28 13.18 17.38
N ALA A 32 -30.80 14.12 18.17
CA ALA A 32 -32.13 14.66 17.96
C ALA A 32 -32.09 15.86 16.99
N PRO A 33 -33.15 16.13 16.21
CA PRO A 33 -33.22 17.30 15.35
C PRO A 33 -33.00 18.60 16.15
N GLY A 34 -32.07 19.45 15.71
CA GLY A 34 -31.85 20.79 16.28
C GLY A 34 -30.87 20.87 17.47
N GLN A 35 -30.21 19.79 17.89
CA GLN A 35 -29.27 19.85 19.02
C GLN A 35 -27.83 20.21 18.58
N GLY A 36 -27.42 21.45 18.84
CA GLY A 36 -26.01 21.88 18.74
C GLY A 36 -25.07 21.24 19.77
N ASP A 37 -25.62 20.55 20.78
CA ASP A 37 -24.88 19.97 21.91
C ASP A 37 -24.18 18.63 21.56
N VAL A 38 -24.68 17.89 20.56
CA VAL A 38 -24.09 16.63 20.09
C VAL A 38 -22.62 16.82 19.67
N LEU A 39 -22.28 17.96 19.07
CA LEU A 39 -20.91 18.25 18.63
C LEU A 39 -19.92 18.44 19.80
N ARG A 40 -20.41 18.78 21.01
CA ARG A 40 -19.57 18.91 22.21
C ARG A 40 -19.19 17.55 22.78
N ARG A 41 -20.04 16.53 22.60
CA ARG A 41 -19.81 15.14 23.01
C ARG A 41 -18.73 14.43 22.18
N LEU A 42 -18.42 14.93 20.99
CA LEU A 42 -17.37 14.39 20.13
C LEU A 42 -16.01 15.00 20.48
N PRO A 43 -14.88 14.28 20.36
CA PRO A 43 -13.57 14.84 20.65
C PRO A 43 -13.13 15.86 19.61
N SER A 44 -12.28 16.79 20.02
CA SER A 44 -11.47 17.59 19.10
C SER A 44 -10.29 16.75 18.61
N GLY A 45 -10.47 16.08 17.48
CA GLY A 45 -9.45 15.23 16.88
C GLY A 45 -9.88 14.64 15.54
N GLY A 46 -8.93 14.00 14.87
CA GLY A 46 -9.20 13.27 13.65
C GLY A 46 -9.91 11.94 13.91
N GLY A 47 -10.60 11.44 12.89
CA GLY A 47 -11.30 10.18 12.99
C GLY A 47 -12.15 9.83 11.78
N VAL A 48 -12.63 8.60 11.80
CA VAL A 48 -13.61 8.07 10.85
C VAL A 48 -14.99 8.20 11.48
N TYR A 49 -15.97 8.65 10.71
CA TYR A 49 -17.35 8.75 11.18
C TYR A 49 -18.34 8.23 10.14
N LEU A 50 -19.41 7.64 10.64
CA LEU A 50 -20.53 7.14 9.87
C LEU A 50 -21.82 7.81 10.38
N LEU A 51 -22.57 8.37 9.45
CA LEU A 51 -23.88 8.95 9.68
C LEU A 51 -24.94 7.96 9.22
N THR A 52 -25.92 7.70 10.09
CA THR A 52 -27.02 6.77 9.82
C THR A 52 -28.38 7.42 10.08
N ASP A 53 -29.41 6.92 9.40
CA ASP A 53 -30.80 7.31 9.64
C ASP A 53 -31.43 6.54 10.83
N GLU A 54 -32.73 6.75 11.07
CA GLU A 54 -33.49 6.06 12.14
C GLU A 54 -33.52 4.52 12.01
N ARG A 55 -33.22 3.99 10.82
CA ARG A 55 -33.24 2.55 10.51
C ARG A 55 -31.82 1.98 10.37
N ASP A 56 -30.82 2.69 10.90
CA ASP A 56 -29.39 2.34 10.80
C ASP A 56 -28.87 2.19 9.36
N ARG A 57 -29.52 2.86 8.38
CA ARG A 57 -29.01 2.88 7.00
C ARG A 57 -27.89 3.90 6.86
N THR A 58 -26.79 3.49 6.25
CA THR A 58 -25.64 4.35 5.95
C THR A 58 -26.05 5.52 5.04
N VAL A 59 -25.97 6.74 5.59
CA VAL A 59 -26.16 7.99 4.85
C VAL A 59 -24.82 8.48 4.29
N LEU A 60 -23.79 8.48 5.13
CA LEU A 60 -22.45 8.94 4.77
C LEU A 60 -21.40 8.27 5.65
N LEU A 61 -20.38 7.68 5.04
CA LEU A 61 -19.13 7.34 5.70
C LEU A 61 -18.03 8.31 5.22
N SER A 62 -17.24 8.85 6.15
CA SER A 62 -16.14 9.73 5.79
C SER A 62 -15.04 9.73 6.86
N ALA A 63 -13.89 10.27 6.51
CA ALA A 63 -12.75 10.45 7.39
C ALA A 63 -12.39 11.95 7.45
N ALA A 64 -12.05 12.46 8.63
CA ALA A 64 -11.71 13.86 8.82
C ALA A 64 -10.53 14.01 9.77
N GLY A 65 -9.70 15.03 9.54
CA GLY A 65 -8.65 15.45 10.48
C GLY A 65 -9.20 16.20 11.71
N ASP A 66 -10.44 16.69 11.62
CA ASP A 66 -11.19 17.28 12.74
C ASP A 66 -12.67 16.89 12.61
N LEU A 67 -13.11 15.98 13.48
CA LEU A 67 -14.47 15.46 13.52
C LEU A 67 -15.52 16.56 13.78
N ARG A 68 -15.28 17.43 14.77
CA ARG A 68 -16.22 18.50 15.14
C ARG A 68 -16.42 19.47 13.98
N ARG A 69 -15.33 19.90 13.34
CA ARG A 69 -15.39 20.80 12.18
C ARG A 69 -16.10 20.15 11.00
N ALA A 70 -15.78 18.89 10.69
CA ALA A 70 -16.39 18.17 9.59
C ALA A 70 -17.91 17.99 9.80
N LEU A 71 -18.31 17.55 10.99
CA LEU A 71 -19.71 17.31 11.33
C LEU A 71 -20.52 18.60 11.46
N ARG A 72 -19.94 19.67 12.02
CA ARG A 72 -20.57 21.00 12.01
C ARG A 72 -20.95 21.43 10.60
N THR A 73 -20.06 21.21 9.63
CA THR A 73 -20.30 21.56 8.23
C THR A 73 -21.41 20.71 7.59
N ARG A 74 -21.63 19.47 8.06
CA ARG A 74 -22.60 18.51 7.51
C ARG A 74 -23.96 18.54 8.21
N LEU A 75 -23.99 18.98 9.47
CA LEU A 75 -25.18 18.95 10.34
C LEU A 75 -25.68 20.35 10.70
N ALA A 76 -24.98 21.43 10.30
CA ALA A 76 -25.53 22.76 10.40
C ALA A 76 -26.66 22.93 9.37
N GLY A 77 -27.84 23.33 9.86
CA GLY A 77 -28.89 23.98 9.06
C GLY A 77 -28.31 25.09 8.17
N PRO A 78 -28.94 25.48 7.06
CA PRO A 78 -28.75 26.86 6.61
C PRO A 78 -28.99 27.74 7.84
N ALA A 79 -28.02 28.57 8.21
CA ALA A 79 -28.15 29.45 9.35
C ALA A 79 -29.50 30.16 9.23
N THR A 80 -30.35 30.05 10.24
CA THR A 80 -31.52 30.91 10.38
C THR A 80 -30.99 32.33 10.27
N ALA A 81 -31.36 32.99 9.17
CA ALA A 81 -30.90 34.32 8.81
C ALA A 81 -31.56 35.34 9.73
N GLU A 82 -31.04 35.48 10.95
CA GLU A 82 -31.24 36.66 11.79
C GLU A 82 -29.89 37.00 12.42
N GLY A 83 -29.09 37.76 11.67
CA GLY A 83 -27.76 38.23 12.11
C GLY A 83 -26.74 38.16 10.99
N ASP A 84 -26.48 39.32 10.39
CA ASP A 84 -25.31 39.67 9.57
C ASP A 84 -25.24 39.12 8.14
N ALA A 85 -25.77 39.94 7.23
CA ALA A 85 -25.71 39.82 5.77
C ALA A 85 -24.31 40.10 5.18
N SER A 86 -23.25 39.48 5.72
CA SER A 86 -21.91 39.59 5.14
C SER A 86 -21.03 38.35 5.39
N ALA A 87 -21.30 37.26 4.67
CA ALA A 87 -20.27 36.34 4.13
C ALA A 87 -20.96 35.19 3.38
N GLY A 88 -21.07 35.32 2.07
CA GLY A 88 -21.50 34.25 1.18
C GLY A 88 -20.53 33.08 1.18
N ALA A 89 -21.04 31.90 1.52
CA ALA A 89 -20.68 30.62 0.92
C ALA A 89 -21.68 29.57 1.42
N VAL A 90 -22.74 29.33 0.65
CA VAL A 90 -23.53 28.10 0.83
C VAL A 90 -22.55 26.94 0.64
N SER A 91 -22.31 26.17 1.69
CA SER A 91 -21.51 24.95 1.61
C SER A 91 -22.04 24.10 0.45
N ARG A 92 -21.21 23.79 -0.57
CA ARG A 92 -21.55 22.85 -1.66
C ARG A 92 -21.89 21.43 -1.16
N ARG A 93 -21.71 21.16 0.13
CA ARG A 93 -21.97 19.85 0.73
C ARG A 93 -23.40 19.83 1.28
N ALA A 94 -24.12 18.77 0.95
CA ALA A 94 -25.48 18.54 1.45
C ALA A 94 -25.53 18.62 2.98
N ASN A 95 -26.51 19.37 3.49
CA ASN A 95 -26.89 19.36 4.89
C ASN A 95 -27.69 18.08 5.18
N LEU A 96 -27.24 17.31 6.16
CA LEU A 96 -27.79 16.00 6.50
C LEU A 96 -28.56 16.00 7.83
N ALA A 97 -28.72 17.15 8.49
CA ALA A 97 -29.34 17.27 9.81
C ALA A 97 -30.76 16.69 9.88
N ALA A 98 -31.52 16.79 8.79
CA ALA A 98 -32.89 16.27 8.73
C ALA A 98 -32.95 14.73 8.73
N VAL A 99 -31.92 14.07 8.17
CA VAL A 99 -31.91 12.61 7.91
C VAL A 99 -31.13 11.85 8.99
N VAL A 100 -30.06 12.44 9.51
CA VAL A 100 -29.16 11.78 10.46
C VAL A 100 -29.81 11.62 11.82
N ARG A 101 -29.67 10.42 12.40
CA ARG A 101 -30.18 10.06 13.73
C ARG A 101 -29.11 9.47 14.64
N LYS A 102 -28.10 8.79 14.09
CA LYS A 102 -26.95 8.31 14.86
C LYS A 102 -25.64 8.61 14.16
N ILE A 103 -24.65 9.00 14.95
CA ILE A 103 -23.27 9.26 14.54
C ILE A 103 -22.39 8.21 15.19
N TRP A 104 -21.84 7.32 14.38
CA TRP A 104 -20.81 6.38 14.80
C TRP A 104 -19.45 7.00 14.48
N TRP A 105 -18.47 6.84 15.36
CA TRP A 105 -17.16 7.40 15.11
C TRP A 105 -16.03 6.64 15.80
N GLN A 106 -14.83 6.75 15.25
CA GLN A 106 -13.59 6.20 15.81
C GLN A 106 -12.47 7.23 15.69
N PRO A 107 -11.67 7.44 16.75
CA PRO A 107 -10.53 8.35 16.67
C PRO A 107 -9.45 7.80 15.74
N ALA A 108 -8.73 8.72 15.10
CA ALA A 108 -7.50 8.45 14.37
C ALA A 108 -6.52 9.59 14.61
N HIS A 109 -5.28 9.25 14.94
CA HIS A 109 -4.28 10.20 15.44
C HIS A 109 -3.17 10.51 14.42
N SER A 110 -3.20 9.85 13.26
CA SER A 110 -2.33 10.12 12.12
C SER A 110 -3.10 10.00 10.81
N GLN A 111 -2.56 10.58 9.74
CA GLN A 111 -3.14 10.42 8.40
C GLN A 111 -3.11 8.95 7.94
N PHE A 112 -2.05 8.21 8.30
CA PHE A 112 -1.94 6.78 7.99
C PHE A 112 -3.05 5.98 8.68
N GLU A 113 -3.23 6.17 9.99
CA GLU A 113 -4.27 5.51 10.77
C GLU A 113 -5.67 5.89 10.26
N LEU A 114 -5.88 7.15 9.92
CA LEU A 114 -7.15 7.63 9.37
C LEU A 114 -7.53 6.87 8.09
N TYR A 115 -6.58 6.69 7.17
CA TYR A 115 -6.80 5.97 5.92
C TYR A 115 -6.97 4.47 6.14
N TYR A 116 -6.16 3.88 7.03
CA TYR A 116 -6.28 2.47 7.41
C TYR A 116 -7.66 2.15 7.99
N ARG A 117 -8.12 2.92 8.98
CA ARG A 117 -9.44 2.74 9.61
C ARG A 117 -10.56 2.97 8.61
N PHE A 118 -10.48 4.05 7.82
CA PHE A 118 -11.50 4.36 6.82
C PHE A 118 -11.62 3.23 5.80
N TRP A 119 -10.50 2.73 5.28
CA TRP A 119 -10.49 1.61 4.34
C TRP A 119 -11.18 0.37 4.91
N ARG A 120 -10.85 -0.05 6.14
CA ARG A 120 -11.47 -1.23 6.76
C ARG A 120 -12.98 -1.10 6.92
N VAL A 121 -13.45 0.05 7.40
CA VAL A 121 -14.89 0.31 7.57
C VAL A 121 -15.59 0.40 6.21
N ALA A 122 -14.98 1.11 5.25
CA ALA A 122 -15.57 1.34 3.93
C ALA A 122 -15.69 0.04 3.12
N ARG A 123 -14.70 -0.85 3.19
CA ARG A 123 -14.72 -2.16 2.52
C ARG A 123 -15.90 -3.01 2.98
N GLN A 124 -16.28 -2.96 4.27
CA GLN A 124 -17.41 -3.72 4.81
C GLN A 124 -18.78 -3.05 4.56
N LEU A 125 -18.87 -1.72 4.72
CA LEU A 125 -20.16 -1.00 4.62
C LEU A 125 -20.54 -0.60 3.20
N MET A 126 -19.57 -0.39 2.32
CA MET A 126 -19.78 0.12 0.96
C MET A 126 -18.94 -0.64 -0.08
N PRO A 127 -19.04 -1.98 -0.16
CA PRO A 127 -18.17 -2.82 -0.99
C PRO A 127 -18.20 -2.50 -2.49
N ARG A 128 -19.23 -1.80 -2.98
CA ARG A 128 -19.35 -1.44 -4.40
C ARG A 128 -18.63 -0.14 -4.78
N THR A 129 -18.43 0.78 -3.85
CA THR A 129 -17.98 2.15 -4.14
C THR A 129 -16.78 2.60 -3.31
N TYR A 130 -16.36 1.83 -2.29
CA TYR A 130 -15.32 2.26 -1.37
C TYR A 130 -13.98 2.59 -2.04
N LEU A 131 -13.61 1.88 -3.12
CA LEU A 131 -12.38 2.12 -3.88
C LEU A 131 -12.27 3.55 -4.41
N GLU A 132 -13.38 4.16 -4.81
CA GLU A 132 -13.43 5.54 -5.31
C GLU A 132 -13.28 6.58 -4.19
N GLN A 133 -13.50 6.16 -2.95
CA GLN A 133 -13.48 7.02 -1.77
C GLN A 133 -12.15 6.95 -1.00
N LEU A 134 -11.24 6.06 -1.38
CA LEU A 134 -9.96 5.93 -0.72
C LEU A 134 -9.10 7.19 -0.91
N GLY A 135 -8.47 7.64 0.17
CA GLY A 135 -7.60 8.81 0.16
C GLY A 135 -6.16 8.54 -0.32
N PHE A 136 -5.89 7.33 -0.79
CA PHE A 136 -4.57 6.86 -1.21
C PHE A 136 -4.60 6.21 -2.60
N ALA A 137 -3.50 6.33 -3.33
CA ALA A 137 -3.39 5.84 -4.70
C ALA A 137 -3.19 4.32 -4.75
N ALA A 138 -3.78 3.67 -5.76
CA ALA A 138 -3.55 2.27 -6.04
C ALA A 138 -2.15 2.02 -6.62
N SER A 139 -1.49 0.97 -6.18
CA SER A 139 -0.26 0.46 -6.77
C SER A 139 -0.54 -0.59 -7.86
N TRP A 140 0.47 -0.87 -8.66
CA TRP A 140 0.46 -1.92 -9.66
C TRP A 140 1.44 -3.04 -9.30
N PHE A 141 1.14 -4.24 -9.78
CA PHE A 141 1.93 -5.45 -9.55
C PHE A 141 2.20 -6.12 -10.89
N VAL A 142 3.28 -6.88 -10.92
CA VAL A 142 3.68 -7.75 -12.03
C VAL A 142 3.66 -9.18 -11.52
N HIS A 143 2.83 -10.02 -12.11
CA HIS A 143 2.76 -11.44 -11.79
C HIS A 143 3.37 -12.28 -12.90
N VAL A 144 4.09 -13.33 -12.53
CA VAL A 144 4.66 -14.31 -13.46
C VAL A 144 4.65 -15.71 -12.84
N ASP A 145 4.17 -16.67 -13.61
CA ASP A 145 4.29 -18.10 -13.31
C ASP A 145 5.13 -18.76 -14.41
N ALA A 146 6.36 -19.16 -14.05
CA ALA A 146 7.27 -19.85 -14.97
C ALA A 146 6.85 -21.29 -15.25
N GLY A 147 6.08 -21.91 -14.35
CA GLY A 147 5.54 -23.26 -14.49
C GLY A 147 4.27 -23.33 -15.35
N ALA A 148 3.67 -22.18 -15.65
CA ALA A 148 2.49 -22.10 -16.50
C ALA A 148 2.75 -22.73 -17.87
N ALA A 149 1.69 -23.26 -18.50
CA ALA A 149 1.75 -23.81 -19.85
C ALA A 149 2.37 -22.78 -20.83
N ILE A 150 1.97 -21.52 -20.66
CA ILE A 150 2.43 -20.35 -21.41
C ILE A 150 2.94 -19.29 -20.42
N PRO A 151 4.24 -19.29 -20.07
CA PRO A 151 4.78 -18.39 -19.06
C PRO A 151 4.92 -16.96 -19.61
N ARG A 152 4.34 -15.99 -18.90
CA ARG A 152 4.38 -14.57 -19.25
C ARG A 152 4.26 -13.66 -18.03
N PHE A 153 4.80 -12.46 -18.16
CA PHE A 153 4.56 -11.40 -17.18
C PHE A 153 3.18 -10.77 -17.42
N SER A 154 2.47 -10.48 -16.35
CA SER A 154 1.16 -9.85 -16.40
C SER A 154 1.06 -8.70 -15.40
N VAL A 155 0.51 -7.57 -15.83
CA VAL A 155 0.39 -6.37 -15.00
C VAL A 155 -1.04 -6.27 -14.47
N GLY A 156 -1.19 -5.96 -13.19
CA GLY A 156 -2.51 -5.80 -12.55
C GLY A 156 -2.45 -4.94 -11.30
N LYS A 157 -3.63 -4.59 -10.76
CA LYS A 157 -3.75 -3.92 -9.46
C LYS A 157 -3.97 -4.88 -8.31
N VAL A 158 -4.38 -6.12 -8.62
CA VAL A 158 -4.65 -7.17 -7.64
C VAL A 158 -3.54 -8.21 -7.76
N LEU A 159 -2.95 -8.58 -6.63
CA LEU A 159 -2.04 -9.71 -6.50
C LEU A 159 -2.71 -10.99 -6.99
N ARG A 160 -1.94 -11.89 -7.60
CA ARG A 160 -2.49 -13.16 -8.10
C ARG A 160 -2.19 -14.34 -7.18
N GLY A 161 -1.20 -14.22 -6.31
CA GLY A 161 -0.80 -15.31 -5.43
C GLY A 161 -0.07 -16.41 -6.19
N ARG A 162 -0.17 -17.64 -5.67
CA ARG A 162 0.42 -18.83 -6.28
C ARG A 162 -0.54 -19.51 -7.27
N PRO A 163 -0.02 -20.27 -8.26
CA PRO A 163 1.40 -20.49 -8.58
C PRO A 163 2.07 -19.24 -9.18
N GLY A 164 3.39 -19.14 -9.05
CA GLY A 164 4.18 -18.01 -9.54
C GLY A 164 4.61 -17.03 -8.45
N VAL A 165 4.98 -15.83 -8.88
CA VAL A 165 5.54 -14.77 -8.03
C VAL A 165 4.89 -13.43 -8.41
N ASP A 166 4.47 -12.69 -7.39
CA ASP A 166 4.07 -11.29 -7.53
C ASP A 166 5.23 -10.35 -7.20
N LEU A 167 5.49 -9.39 -8.08
CA LEU A 167 6.50 -8.35 -7.97
C LEU A 167 5.84 -6.98 -7.88
N GLY A 168 6.40 -6.10 -7.05
CA GLY A 168 5.92 -4.73 -6.92
C GLY A 168 6.35 -4.11 -5.60
N PRO A 169 5.64 -3.08 -5.10
CA PRO A 169 4.59 -2.33 -5.78
C PRO A 169 5.19 -1.32 -6.77
N PHE A 170 4.55 -1.14 -7.92
CA PHE A 170 4.87 -0.11 -8.89
C PHE A 170 3.94 1.09 -8.73
N PRO A 171 4.45 2.34 -8.76
CA PRO A 171 3.63 3.53 -8.57
C PRO A 171 2.56 3.73 -9.66
N THR A 172 2.88 3.35 -10.89
CA THR A 172 1.99 3.51 -12.04
C THR A 172 1.99 2.27 -12.93
N MET A 173 0.96 2.13 -13.76
CA MET A 173 0.90 1.08 -14.79
C MET A 173 2.09 1.17 -15.75
N GLY A 174 2.48 2.40 -16.11
CA GLY A 174 3.60 2.65 -17.01
C GLY A 174 4.94 2.21 -16.42
N ASP A 175 5.14 2.37 -15.10
CA ASP A 175 6.32 1.84 -14.41
C ASP A 175 6.34 0.30 -14.46
N ALA A 176 5.21 -0.35 -14.12
CA ALA A 176 5.11 -1.81 -14.18
C ALA A 176 5.36 -2.35 -15.60
N GLN A 177 4.75 -1.75 -16.62
CA GLN A 177 4.95 -2.12 -18.02
C GLN A 177 6.39 -1.88 -18.48
N ARG A 178 7.00 -0.76 -18.07
CA ARG A 178 8.41 -0.49 -18.37
C ARG A 178 9.32 -1.55 -17.72
N PHE A 179 9.05 -1.94 -16.48
CA PHE A 179 9.81 -3.00 -15.81
C PHE A 179 9.69 -4.33 -16.56
N VAL A 180 8.48 -4.73 -16.95
CA VAL A 180 8.26 -5.94 -17.79
C VAL A 180 9.02 -5.84 -19.10
N GLN A 181 8.95 -4.70 -19.78
CA GLN A 181 9.64 -4.49 -21.04
C GLN A 181 11.17 -4.63 -20.89
N LEU A 182 11.75 -4.15 -19.80
CA LEU A 182 13.19 -4.33 -19.52
C LEU A 182 13.57 -5.81 -19.40
N LEU A 183 12.72 -6.62 -18.75
CA LEU A 183 12.91 -8.07 -18.66
C LEU A 183 12.74 -8.75 -20.02
N GLU A 184 11.69 -8.40 -20.77
CA GLU A 184 11.45 -8.94 -22.11
C GLU A 184 12.61 -8.62 -23.06
N ASP A 185 13.12 -7.39 -23.04
CA ASP A 185 14.28 -6.96 -23.81
C ASP A 185 15.59 -7.61 -23.36
N GLY A 186 15.73 -7.84 -22.06
CA GLY A 186 16.94 -8.39 -21.46
C GLY A 186 17.06 -9.89 -21.56
N PHE A 187 15.98 -10.63 -21.81
CA PHE A 187 15.92 -12.09 -21.89
C PHE A 187 15.30 -12.59 -23.22
N ASP A 188 15.12 -11.69 -24.20
CA ASP A 188 14.52 -11.97 -25.51
C ASP A 188 13.17 -12.70 -25.42
N LEU A 189 12.35 -12.29 -24.44
CA LEU A 189 11.06 -12.94 -24.16
C LEU A 189 9.98 -12.48 -25.14
N CYS A 190 8.95 -13.31 -25.28
CA CYS A 190 7.83 -13.01 -26.16
C CYS A 190 6.89 -11.99 -25.51
N ARG A 191 6.63 -10.88 -26.21
CA ARG A 191 5.77 -9.79 -25.72
C ARG A 191 4.29 -9.99 -26.00
N TYR A 192 4.00 -10.71 -27.08
CA TYR A 192 2.64 -10.88 -27.58
C TYR A 192 2.03 -12.14 -27.01
N GLY A 193 1.42 -12.01 -25.83
CA GLY A 193 0.79 -13.13 -25.13
C GLY A 193 -0.23 -13.90 -26.00
N HIS A 194 -1.04 -13.21 -26.81
CA HIS A 194 -2.05 -13.83 -27.68
C HIS A 194 -1.45 -14.67 -28.83
N ILE A 195 -0.23 -14.34 -29.28
CA ILE A 195 0.50 -15.12 -30.28
C ILE A 195 1.20 -16.28 -29.59
N LEU A 196 1.78 -16.03 -28.40
CA LEU A 196 2.43 -17.05 -27.59
C LEU A 196 1.47 -18.19 -27.19
N GLU A 197 0.20 -17.86 -26.92
CA GLU A 197 -0.85 -18.85 -26.63
C GLU A 197 -1.10 -19.85 -27.77
N GLN A 198 -0.68 -19.53 -29.00
CA GLN A 198 -0.82 -20.40 -30.17
C GLN A 198 0.39 -21.32 -30.37
N ALA A 199 1.39 -21.27 -29.47
CA ALA A 199 2.59 -22.08 -29.59
C ALA A 199 2.29 -23.59 -29.71
N PRO A 200 2.98 -24.32 -30.60
CA PRO A 200 4.04 -23.89 -31.52
C PRO A 200 3.53 -23.45 -32.91
N ALA A 201 2.22 -23.30 -33.11
CA ALA A 201 1.61 -22.99 -34.41
C ALA A 201 1.32 -21.50 -34.65
N GLY A 202 1.83 -20.62 -33.79
CA GLY A 202 1.70 -19.18 -33.91
C GLY A 202 2.58 -18.60 -35.03
N GLN A 203 2.34 -17.34 -35.39
CA GLN A 203 3.12 -16.64 -36.41
C GLN A 203 4.32 -15.91 -35.80
N ARG A 204 5.44 -15.87 -36.54
CA ARG A 204 6.56 -14.98 -36.21
C ARG A 204 6.16 -13.51 -36.32
N CYS A 205 6.68 -12.69 -35.41
CA CYS A 205 6.42 -11.25 -35.38
C CYS A 205 7.71 -10.46 -35.64
N ALA A 206 7.57 -9.16 -35.90
CA ALA A 206 8.70 -8.28 -36.19
C ALA A 206 9.79 -8.27 -35.09
N TYR A 207 9.46 -8.56 -33.82
CA TYR A 207 10.48 -8.66 -32.77
C TYR A 207 11.44 -9.84 -32.97
N PHE A 208 10.97 -10.95 -33.56
CA PHE A 208 11.84 -12.06 -33.92
C PHE A 208 12.78 -11.65 -35.05
N ASP A 209 12.26 -10.99 -36.10
CA ASP A 209 13.06 -10.51 -37.22
C ASP A 209 14.12 -9.47 -36.79
N MET A 210 13.84 -8.72 -35.73
CA MET A 210 14.78 -7.79 -35.09
C MET A 210 15.73 -8.45 -34.06
N GLY A 211 15.63 -9.76 -33.83
CA GLY A 211 16.46 -10.49 -32.85
C GLY A 211 16.17 -10.14 -31.39
N ARG A 212 14.94 -9.72 -31.06
CA ARG A 212 14.48 -9.33 -29.70
C ARG A 212 13.45 -10.30 -29.10
N CYS A 213 13.25 -11.44 -29.74
CA CYS A 213 12.32 -12.48 -29.32
C CYS A 213 12.87 -13.81 -29.80
N ALA A 214 12.82 -14.85 -28.97
CA ALA A 214 13.26 -16.19 -29.35
C ALA A 214 12.22 -17.00 -30.18
N ALA A 215 11.05 -16.43 -30.46
CA ALA A 215 9.92 -17.06 -31.16
C ALA A 215 9.57 -18.47 -30.66
N PRO A 216 9.23 -18.66 -29.37
CA PRO A 216 8.61 -19.91 -28.93
C PRO A 216 7.23 -20.15 -29.55
N CYS A 217 6.60 -19.10 -30.11
CA CYS A 217 5.26 -19.15 -30.66
C CYS A 217 5.14 -19.93 -31.97
N ASP A 218 6.16 -19.92 -32.84
CA ASP A 218 6.18 -20.71 -34.09
C ASP A 218 6.99 -22.02 -33.96
N GLY A 219 7.45 -22.32 -32.74
CA GLY A 219 8.27 -23.49 -32.45
C GLY A 219 9.77 -23.32 -32.73
N SER A 220 10.25 -22.15 -33.18
CA SER A 220 11.69 -21.89 -33.40
C SER A 220 12.51 -22.13 -32.13
N MET A 221 11.97 -21.77 -30.97
CA MET A 221 12.48 -22.18 -29.66
C MET A 221 11.50 -23.16 -29.00
N PRO A 222 11.95 -24.32 -28.49
CA PRO A 222 11.08 -25.20 -27.72
C PRO A 222 10.61 -24.52 -26.44
N MET A 223 9.35 -24.74 -26.06
CA MET A 223 8.73 -24.11 -24.88
C MET A 223 9.51 -24.39 -23.57
N SER A 224 10.20 -25.53 -23.48
CA SER A 224 11.07 -25.85 -22.34
C SER A 224 12.27 -24.90 -22.22
N ALA A 225 12.92 -24.55 -23.34
CA ALA A 225 14.01 -23.58 -23.34
C ALA A 225 13.49 -22.16 -23.05
N TYR A 226 12.31 -21.82 -23.57
CA TYR A 226 11.67 -20.54 -23.27
C TYR A 226 11.34 -20.39 -21.78
N ARG A 227 10.82 -21.45 -21.13
CA ARG A 227 10.61 -21.47 -19.67
C ARG A 227 11.90 -21.20 -18.91
N ALA A 228 13.01 -21.83 -19.28
CA ALA A 228 14.30 -21.60 -18.63
C ALA A 228 14.75 -20.12 -18.72
N GLU A 229 14.50 -19.46 -19.86
CA GLU A 229 14.77 -18.01 -19.98
C GLU A 229 13.82 -17.15 -19.13
N VAL A 230 12.54 -17.52 -19.03
CA VAL A 230 11.61 -16.86 -18.10
C VAL A 230 12.07 -17.04 -16.65
N GLU A 231 12.49 -18.24 -16.24
CA GLU A 231 13.02 -18.50 -14.89
C GLU A 231 14.24 -17.62 -14.58
N ARG A 232 15.16 -17.48 -15.54
CA ARG A 232 16.30 -16.55 -15.41
C ARG A 232 15.84 -15.10 -15.27
N ALA A 233 14.83 -14.67 -16.02
CA ALA A 233 14.27 -13.33 -15.90
C ALA A 233 13.60 -13.11 -14.53
N VAL A 234 12.91 -14.11 -14.00
CA VAL A 234 12.31 -14.09 -12.66
C VAL A 234 13.39 -13.98 -11.59
N ALA A 235 14.45 -14.80 -11.65
CA ALA A 235 15.56 -14.75 -10.71
C ALA A 235 16.24 -13.37 -10.71
N PHE A 236 16.45 -12.78 -11.89
CA PHE A 236 16.98 -11.43 -12.05
C PHE A 236 16.06 -10.37 -11.40
N ALA A 237 14.75 -10.47 -11.63
CA ALA A 237 13.76 -9.57 -11.04
C ALA A 237 13.69 -9.68 -9.50
N LEU A 238 13.95 -10.88 -8.95
CA LEU A 238 14.05 -11.16 -7.52
C LEU A 238 15.35 -10.67 -6.87
N GLY A 239 16.26 -10.06 -7.65
CA GLY A 239 17.50 -9.48 -7.16
C GLY A 239 18.74 -10.36 -7.37
N GLN A 240 18.62 -11.56 -7.95
CA GLN A 240 19.77 -12.41 -8.30
C GLN A 240 20.42 -11.93 -9.61
N ARG A 241 20.96 -10.70 -9.58
CA ARG A 241 21.39 -9.98 -10.79
C ARG A 241 22.85 -10.22 -11.15
N ASP A 242 23.71 -10.48 -10.17
CA ASP A 242 25.16 -10.54 -10.35
C ASP A 242 25.61 -11.61 -11.34
N SER A 243 24.94 -12.77 -11.34
CA SER A 243 25.22 -13.84 -12.31
C SER A 243 24.91 -13.40 -13.75
N VAL A 244 23.80 -12.70 -13.96
CA VAL A 244 23.39 -12.17 -15.27
C VAL A 244 24.33 -11.06 -15.74
N TRP A 245 24.73 -10.17 -14.82
CA TRP A 245 25.71 -9.13 -15.12
C TRP A 245 27.06 -9.69 -15.51
N SER A 246 27.55 -10.66 -14.73
CA SER A 246 28.84 -11.30 -14.99
C SER A 246 28.83 -12.08 -16.30
N ASP A 247 27.76 -12.83 -16.60
CA ASP A 247 27.62 -13.55 -17.87
C ASP A 247 27.67 -12.61 -19.08
N LEU A 248 26.85 -11.55 -19.06
CA LEU A 248 26.77 -10.60 -20.17
C LEU A 248 28.10 -9.86 -20.38
N ASP A 249 28.78 -9.43 -19.31
CA ASP A 249 30.08 -8.77 -19.40
C ASP A 249 31.16 -9.72 -19.92
N SER A 250 31.19 -10.97 -19.44
CA SER A 250 32.14 -12.00 -19.90
C SER A 250 31.97 -12.32 -21.38
N ARG A 251 30.71 -12.50 -21.83
CA ARG A 251 30.39 -12.75 -23.24
C ARG A 251 30.75 -11.56 -24.12
N MET A 252 30.50 -10.33 -23.64
CA MET A 252 30.86 -9.10 -24.34
C MET A 252 32.39 -9.00 -24.52
N ARG A 253 33.16 -9.21 -23.45
CA ARG A 253 34.64 -9.19 -23.49
C ARG A 253 35.19 -10.27 -24.41
N THR A 254 34.61 -11.47 -24.37
CA THR A 254 34.99 -12.58 -25.27
C THR A 254 34.74 -12.22 -26.74
N ALA A 255 33.57 -11.67 -27.07
CA ALA A 255 33.26 -11.20 -28.42
C ALA A 255 34.23 -10.10 -28.88
N ALA A 256 34.53 -9.13 -28.01
CA ALA A 256 35.51 -8.08 -28.28
C ALA A 256 36.93 -8.63 -28.50
N GLY A 257 37.37 -9.60 -27.68
CA GLY A 257 38.66 -10.28 -27.84
C GLY A 257 38.78 -11.07 -29.15
N ARG A 258 37.64 -11.56 -29.67
CA ARG A 258 37.53 -12.18 -31.01
C ARG A 258 37.32 -11.18 -32.14
N GLN A 259 37.41 -9.87 -31.87
CA GLN A 259 37.18 -8.78 -32.83
C GLN A 259 35.75 -8.76 -33.44
N ALA A 260 34.78 -9.42 -32.78
CA ALA A 260 33.37 -9.40 -33.17
C ALA A 260 32.65 -8.19 -32.56
N PHE A 261 33.02 -6.99 -33.01
CA PHE A 261 32.59 -5.73 -32.38
C PHE A 261 31.08 -5.49 -32.41
N GLU A 262 30.38 -5.93 -33.46
CA GLU A 262 28.91 -5.82 -33.53
C GLU A 262 28.22 -6.64 -32.44
N GLN A 263 28.68 -7.87 -32.21
CA GLN A 263 28.15 -8.74 -31.14
C GLN A 263 28.47 -8.17 -29.76
N ALA A 264 29.69 -7.67 -29.55
CA ALA A 264 30.07 -7.01 -28.31
C ALA A 264 29.21 -5.75 -28.07
N ALA A 265 28.95 -4.95 -29.09
CA ALA A 265 28.08 -3.77 -28.99
C ALA A 265 26.63 -4.14 -28.65
N ALA A 266 26.07 -5.18 -29.25
CA ALA A 266 24.73 -5.67 -28.93
C ALA A 266 24.62 -6.14 -27.47
N LEU A 267 25.62 -6.89 -26.97
CA LEU A 267 25.67 -7.33 -25.58
C LEU A 267 25.81 -6.15 -24.61
N LYS A 268 26.64 -5.17 -24.95
CA LYS A 268 26.78 -3.93 -24.18
C LYS A 268 25.44 -3.18 -24.07
N GLN A 269 24.74 -3.00 -25.19
CA GLN A 269 23.42 -2.35 -25.19
C GLN A 269 22.40 -3.13 -24.37
N ARG A 270 22.40 -4.46 -24.43
CA ARG A 270 21.53 -5.31 -23.61
C ARG A 270 21.79 -5.10 -22.11
N LEU A 271 23.06 -5.05 -21.72
CA LEU A 271 23.48 -4.78 -20.34
C LEU A 271 23.02 -3.38 -19.90
N GLU A 272 23.24 -2.36 -20.71
CA GLU A 272 22.81 -0.98 -20.43
C GLU A 272 21.29 -0.85 -20.31
N ARG A 273 20.52 -1.53 -21.16
CA ARG A 273 19.06 -1.58 -21.05
C ARG A 273 18.63 -2.20 -19.72
N LEU A 274 19.16 -3.39 -19.40
CA LEU A 274 18.82 -4.09 -18.17
C LEU A 274 19.13 -3.25 -16.92
N ARG A 275 20.17 -2.40 -16.93
CA ARG A 275 20.46 -1.47 -15.81
C ARG A 275 19.31 -0.51 -15.52
N GLY A 276 18.38 -0.32 -16.46
CA GLY A 276 17.14 0.42 -16.25
C GLY A 276 16.29 -0.09 -15.08
N VAL A 277 16.48 -1.33 -14.61
CA VAL A 277 15.78 -1.85 -13.41
C VAL A 277 16.22 -1.16 -12.11
N GLU A 278 17.32 -0.41 -12.13
CA GLU A 278 17.79 0.41 -11.00
C GLU A 278 17.12 1.80 -10.96
N HIS A 279 16.21 2.08 -11.89
CA HIS A 279 15.48 3.34 -11.92
C HIS A 279 14.74 3.59 -10.60
N ARG A 280 14.72 4.86 -10.15
CA ARG A 280 14.16 5.27 -8.86
C ARG A 280 12.71 4.82 -8.62
N SER A 281 11.90 4.74 -9.68
CA SER A 281 10.50 4.28 -9.56
C SER A 281 10.37 2.80 -9.18
N PHE A 282 11.44 2.01 -9.32
CA PHE A 282 11.50 0.60 -8.93
C PHE A 282 12.14 0.38 -7.55
N ARG A 283 12.42 1.44 -6.78
CA ARG A 283 13.09 1.34 -5.46
C ARG A 283 12.33 0.45 -4.46
N LEU A 284 10.99 0.47 -4.53
CA LEU A 284 10.15 -0.36 -3.67
C LEU A 284 9.88 -1.74 -4.27
N THR A 285 10.30 -1.98 -5.52
CA THR A 285 10.00 -3.19 -6.27
C THR A 285 10.79 -4.38 -5.75
N GLY A 286 10.08 -5.43 -5.38
CA GLY A 286 10.62 -6.74 -5.01
C GLY A 286 9.50 -7.79 -4.96
N PRO A 287 9.80 -9.02 -4.51
CA PRO A 287 8.78 -10.02 -4.24
C PRO A 287 7.83 -9.54 -3.12
N MET A 288 6.54 -9.81 -3.28
CA MET A 288 5.51 -9.35 -2.34
C MET A 288 5.59 -9.97 -0.96
N GLU A 289 6.14 -11.18 -0.87
CA GLU A 289 6.44 -11.86 0.37
C GLU A 289 7.50 -11.11 1.20
N ARG A 290 8.33 -10.28 0.56
CA ARG A 290 9.34 -9.44 1.23
C ARG A 290 8.88 -8.00 1.46
N PHE A 291 7.61 -7.68 1.25
CA PHE A 291 7.05 -6.36 1.54
C PHE A 291 6.79 -6.20 3.04
N ASN A 292 7.87 -6.05 3.79
CA ASN A 292 7.90 -6.08 5.25
C ASN A 292 8.38 -4.75 5.83
N TYR A 293 7.58 -4.12 6.67
CA TYR A 293 7.86 -2.82 7.28
C TYR A 293 7.36 -2.75 8.72
N LEU A 294 8.06 -1.99 9.55
CA LEU A 294 7.54 -1.45 10.80
C LEU A 294 7.17 0.01 10.58
N VAL A 295 5.88 0.31 10.70
CA VAL A 295 5.34 1.66 10.54
C VAL A 295 4.94 2.20 11.90
N VAL A 296 5.58 3.26 12.38
CA VAL A 296 5.26 3.88 13.67
C VAL A 296 4.57 5.21 13.42
N GLN A 297 3.39 5.38 13.98
CA GLN A 297 2.57 6.58 13.82
C GLN A 297 2.33 7.26 15.16
N ARG A 298 1.90 8.52 15.12
CA ARG A 298 1.46 9.22 16.34
C ARG A 298 0.18 8.60 16.88
N GLY A 299 0.13 8.48 18.20
CA GLY A 299 -1.07 8.15 18.96
C GLY A 299 -1.78 9.40 19.51
N PRO A 300 -2.74 9.23 20.43
CA PRO A 300 -3.44 10.30 21.10
C PRO A 300 -2.48 11.11 21.97
N GLY A 301 -2.62 12.44 21.88
CA GLY A 301 -1.68 13.35 22.52
C GLY A 301 -0.29 13.33 21.85
N ARG A 302 0.54 14.33 22.16
CA ARG A 302 1.88 14.48 21.56
C ARG A 302 2.93 13.53 22.15
N VAL A 303 2.51 12.61 23.01
CA VAL A 303 3.40 11.78 23.86
C VAL A 303 3.24 10.29 23.63
N ARG A 304 2.40 9.85 22.69
CA ARG A 304 2.16 8.43 22.40
C ARG A 304 2.44 8.10 20.94
N VAL A 305 2.81 6.85 20.71
CA VAL A 305 3.04 6.28 19.39
C VAL A 305 2.37 4.92 19.28
N MET A 306 2.02 4.54 18.06
CA MET A 306 1.40 3.26 17.75
C MET A 306 2.15 2.59 16.59
N PRO A 307 2.66 1.37 16.78
CA PRO A 307 3.26 0.59 15.71
C PRO A 307 2.19 -0.10 14.86
N PHE A 308 2.51 -0.28 13.58
CA PHE A 308 1.80 -1.11 12.63
C PHE A 308 2.83 -2.04 11.96
N PHE A 309 2.61 -3.34 12.13
CA PHE A 309 3.43 -4.39 11.56
C PHE A 309 2.92 -4.69 10.16
N VAL A 310 3.77 -4.48 9.16
CA VAL A 310 3.49 -4.81 7.77
C VAL A 310 4.30 -6.05 7.43
N VAL A 311 3.65 -7.19 7.20
CA VAL A 311 4.33 -8.46 6.89
C VAL A 311 3.68 -9.08 5.67
N GLY A 312 4.45 -9.26 4.59
CA GLY A 312 3.96 -9.69 3.28
C GLY A 312 2.84 -8.80 2.76
N GLY A 313 2.87 -7.49 3.04
CA GLY A 313 1.81 -6.55 2.72
C GLY A 313 0.64 -6.47 3.69
N ARG A 314 0.45 -7.43 4.60
CA ARG A 314 -0.62 -7.40 5.60
C ARG A 314 -0.25 -6.44 6.73
N ILE A 315 -1.14 -5.53 7.07
CA ILE A 315 -1.00 -4.54 8.14
C ILE A 315 -1.72 -5.05 9.39
N GLU A 316 -1.00 -5.09 10.51
CA GLU A 316 -1.57 -5.35 11.83
C GLU A 316 -1.13 -4.28 12.82
N PRO A 317 -2.08 -3.62 13.52
CA PRO A 317 -1.72 -2.67 14.57
C PRO A 317 -1.11 -3.41 15.77
N GLY A 318 -0.20 -2.74 16.47
CA GLY A 318 0.31 -3.18 17.76
C GLY A 318 -0.17 -2.35 18.92
N GLU A 319 0.38 -2.67 20.09
CA GLU A 319 0.08 -1.93 21.31
C GLU A 319 0.69 -0.53 21.26
N MET A 320 -0.14 0.44 21.64
CA MET A 320 0.24 1.84 21.74
C MET A 320 0.97 2.10 23.05
N VAL A 321 2.08 2.84 22.99
CA VAL A 321 2.92 3.16 24.15
C VAL A 321 3.22 4.65 24.22
N ARG A 322 3.64 5.15 25.39
CA ARG A 322 4.19 6.50 25.48
C ARG A 322 5.57 6.55 24.82
N LEU A 323 5.94 7.71 24.28
CA LEU A 323 7.25 7.96 23.68
C LEU A 323 8.39 7.67 24.67
N SER A 324 8.18 7.92 25.97
CA SER A 324 9.13 7.61 27.04
C SER A 324 9.30 6.10 27.29
N GLU A 325 8.31 5.28 26.91
CA GLU A 325 8.29 3.82 27.10
C GLU A 325 8.77 3.06 25.85
N VAL A 326 9.10 3.78 24.77
CA VAL A 326 9.60 3.19 23.52
C VAL A 326 10.91 2.41 23.71
N PRO A 327 11.90 2.87 24.50
CA PRO A 327 13.12 2.10 24.73
C PRO A 327 12.87 0.70 25.29
N GLU A 328 11.90 0.55 26.19
CA GLU A 328 11.49 -0.74 26.76
C GLU A 328 10.63 -1.55 25.76
N ALA A 329 9.70 -0.90 25.06
CA ALA A 329 8.79 -1.57 24.13
C ALA A 329 9.45 -2.02 22.81
N ALA A 330 10.55 -1.38 22.40
CA ALA A 330 11.20 -1.62 21.11
C ALA A 330 11.66 -3.08 20.94
N GLU A 331 12.18 -3.72 21.99
CA GLU A 331 12.61 -5.13 21.92
C GLU A 331 11.41 -6.07 21.73
N ALA A 332 10.29 -5.80 22.41
CA ALA A 332 9.06 -6.57 22.25
C ALA A 332 8.49 -6.44 20.83
N TRP A 333 8.50 -5.23 20.26
CA TRP A 333 8.06 -5.02 18.87
C TRP A 333 8.96 -5.74 17.87
N LEU A 334 10.28 -5.70 18.05
CA LEU A 334 11.19 -6.42 17.17
C LEU A 334 11.05 -7.93 17.29
N SER A 335 10.84 -8.43 18.51
CA SER A 335 10.59 -9.84 18.76
C SER A 335 9.31 -10.31 18.05
N ARG A 336 8.22 -9.53 18.14
CA ARG A 336 6.99 -9.79 17.39
C ARG A 336 7.24 -9.78 15.88
N LEU A 337 7.89 -8.72 15.36
CA LEU A 337 8.14 -8.61 13.92
C LEU A 337 8.95 -9.79 13.39
N ARG A 338 9.97 -10.24 14.13
CA ARG A 338 10.76 -11.43 13.78
C ARG A 338 9.92 -12.70 13.78
N ALA A 339 9.11 -12.91 14.82
CA ALA A 339 8.20 -14.06 14.88
C ALA A 339 7.19 -14.08 13.72
N ASP A 340 6.62 -12.92 13.37
CA ASP A 340 5.70 -12.79 12.24
C ASP A 340 6.38 -13.08 10.90
N LEU A 341 7.65 -12.67 10.73
CA LEU A 341 8.46 -12.98 9.55
C LEU A 341 8.78 -14.47 9.44
N GLU A 342 9.22 -15.09 10.53
CA GLU A 342 9.54 -16.53 10.59
C GLU A 342 8.30 -17.39 10.29
N THR A 343 7.14 -17.01 10.84
CA THR A 343 5.87 -17.71 10.58
C THR A 343 5.47 -17.64 9.10
N LYS A 344 5.76 -16.52 8.44
CA LYS A 344 5.45 -16.31 7.01
C LYS A 344 6.48 -16.82 6.03
N GLU A 345 7.70 -17.16 6.46
CA GLU A 345 8.65 -17.86 5.58
C GLU A 345 8.13 -19.22 5.09
N GLY A 346 7.00 -19.71 5.64
CA GLY A 346 6.25 -20.87 5.14
C GLY A 346 4.76 -20.64 4.80
N ASP A 347 4.19 -19.44 4.96
CA ASP A 347 2.74 -19.21 4.79
C ASP A 347 2.41 -18.60 3.42
N GLU A 348 1.47 -19.22 2.70
CA GLU A 348 1.14 -18.87 1.32
C GLU A 348 0.37 -17.54 1.24
N LEU A 349 0.58 -16.77 0.15
CA LEU A 349 -0.34 -15.70 -0.20
C LEU A 349 -1.78 -16.24 -0.20
N PRO A 350 -2.78 -15.46 0.25
CA PRO A 350 -4.15 -15.94 0.34
C PRO A 350 -4.61 -16.54 -0.99
N SER A 351 -5.30 -17.68 -0.95
CA SER A 351 -5.79 -18.35 -2.15
C SER A 351 -7.12 -17.79 -2.68
N SER A 352 -7.86 -17.04 -1.85
CA SER A 352 -9.13 -16.44 -2.25
C SER A 352 -8.92 -15.07 -2.90
N GLY A 353 -9.66 -14.82 -4.00
CA GLY A 353 -9.54 -13.57 -4.75
C GLY A 353 -9.89 -12.31 -3.93
N ASP A 354 -10.82 -12.42 -2.98
CA ASP A 354 -11.16 -11.30 -2.09
C ASP A 354 -10.04 -10.98 -1.11
N ALA A 355 -9.40 -12.01 -0.53
CA ALA A 355 -8.27 -11.82 0.37
C ALA A 355 -7.03 -11.26 -0.36
N LEU A 356 -6.81 -11.64 -1.62
CA LEU A 356 -5.77 -11.05 -2.46
C LEU A 356 -6.06 -9.58 -2.79
N ALA A 357 -7.32 -9.22 -3.06
CA ALA A 357 -7.73 -7.83 -3.23
C ALA A 357 -7.51 -7.01 -1.95
N GLU A 358 -7.93 -7.55 -0.80
CA GLU A 358 -7.70 -6.93 0.50
C GLU A 358 -6.21 -6.70 0.77
N LEU A 359 -5.38 -7.71 0.52
CA LEU A 359 -3.93 -7.62 0.68
C LEU A 359 -3.31 -6.57 -0.26
N SER A 360 -3.77 -6.55 -1.52
CA SER A 360 -3.34 -5.57 -2.52
C SER A 360 -3.59 -4.14 -2.05
N GLU A 361 -4.78 -3.89 -1.51
CA GLU A 361 -5.19 -2.57 -1.00
C GLU A 361 -4.39 -2.15 0.25
N GLN A 362 -4.02 -3.09 1.12
CA GLN A 362 -3.12 -2.82 2.23
C GLN A 362 -1.72 -2.41 1.74
N VAL A 363 -1.20 -3.08 0.72
CA VAL A 363 0.06 -2.68 0.07
C VAL A 363 -0.07 -1.30 -0.58
N TRP A 364 -1.20 -0.98 -1.21
CA TRP A 364 -1.44 0.36 -1.78
C TRP A 364 -1.33 1.45 -0.72
N LEU A 365 -1.95 1.23 0.45
CA LEU A 365 -1.91 2.18 1.56
C LEU A 365 -0.47 2.46 2.00
N VAL A 366 0.33 1.43 2.28
CA VAL A 366 1.72 1.60 2.72
C VAL A 366 2.56 2.26 1.61
N SER A 367 2.41 1.81 0.36
CA SER A 367 3.14 2.32 -0.80
C SER A 367 2.88 3.81 -1.03
N HIS A 368 1.63 4.25 -0.89
CA HIS A 368 1.23 5.65 -1.03
C HIS A 368 2.00 6.57 -0.08
N PHE A 369 2.28 6.11 1.15
CA PHE A 369 3.08 6.88 2.10
C PHE A 369 4.58 6.74 1.84
N LEU A 370 5.09 5.54 1.52
CA LEU A 370 6.51 5.33 1.17
C LEU A 370 6.97 6.13 -0.07
N GLY A 371 6.04 6.48 -0.96
CA GLY A 371 6.30 7.33 -2.13
C GLY A 371 6.42 8.83 -1.82
N ARG A 372 6.04 9.27 -0.61
CA ARG A 372 6.13 10.68 -0.20
C ARG A 372 7.56 11.04 0.21
N LYS A 373 7.93 12.31 0.00
CA LYS A 373 9.22 12.85 0.43
C LYS A 373 9.37 12.87 1.95
N ASP A 374 8.29 13.19 2.66
CA ASP A 374 8.24 13.21 4.12
C ASP A 374 6.92 12.57 4.60
N PRO A 375 6.88 11.23 4.77
CA PRO A 375 5.66 10.56 5.21
C PRO A 375 5.38 10.82 6.70
N PRO A 376 4.12 11.04 7.11
CA PRO A 376 3.77 11.23 8.52
C PRO A 376 4.17 10.00 9.34
N GLY A 377 4.86 10.20 10.45
CA GLY A 377 5.42 9.11 11.26
C GLY A 377 6.74 8.55 10.71
N LEU A 378 7.02 7.30 11.02
CA LEU A 378 8.25 6.60 10.68
C LEU A 378 7.92 5.30 9.92
N PHE A 379 8.61 5.03 8.82
CA PHE A 379 8.47 3.82 8.03
C PHE A 379 9.85 3.20 7.91
N LEU A 380 10.04 2.02 8.50
CA LEU A 380 11.31 1.30 8.47
C LEU A 380 11.11 -0.03 7.77
N LYS A 381 12.00 -0.37 6.84
CA LYS A 381 11.98 -1.69 6.21
C LYS A 381 12.47 -2.72 7.23
N ALA A 382 11.84 -3.89 7.29
CA ALA A 382 12.10 -4.85 8.36
C ALA A 382 13.56 -5.33 8.44
N ASP A 383 14.26 -5.42 7.31
CA ASP A 383 15.68 -5.78 7.21
C ASP A 383 16.64 -4.67 7.67
N GLU A 384 16.18 -3.43 7.74
CA GLU A 384 16.96 -2.29 8.25
C GLU A 384 16.89 -2.18 9.79
N VAL A 385 15.92 -2.84 10.43
CA VAL A 385 15.71 -2.72 11.89
C VAL A 385 16.36 -3.88 12.64
N VAL A 386 17.63 -3.67 13.02
CA VAL A 386 18.44 -4.74 13.61
C VAL A 386 18.45 -4.70 15.15
N TYR A 387 18.41 -3.51 15.77
CA TYR A 387 18.58 -3.33 17.22
C TYR A 387 17.52 -2.42 17.83
N ALA A 388 17.02 -2.78 19.03
CA ALA A 388 15.99 -2.03 19.75
C ALA A 388 16.41 -0.59 20.10
N THR A 389 17.68 -0.40 20.48
CA THR A 389 18.23 0.94 20.77
C THR A 389 18.17 1.85 19.55
N GLY A 390 18.60 1.35 18.38
CA GLY A 390 18.53 2.09 17.11
C GLY A 390 17.10 2.42 16.69
N LEU A 391 16.16 1.50 16.91
CA LEU A 391 14.74 1.73 16.67
C LEU A 391 14.19 2.84 17.58
N ALA A 392 14.46 2.77 18.89
CA ALA A 392 13.99 3.76 19.85
C ALA A 392 14.53 5.16 19.54
N GLU A 393 15.81 5.27 19.20
CA GLU A 393 16.42 6.54 18.75
C GLU A 393 15.78 7.08 17.48
N ALA A 394 15.52 6.23 16.49
CA ALA A 394 14.89 6.64 15.24
C ALA A 394 13.48 7.20 15.47
N ILE A 395 12.69 6.54 16.33
CA ILE A 395 11.36 6.98 16.75
C ILE A 395 11.47 8.33 17.48
N ALA A 396 12.31 8.42 18.51
CA ALA A 396 12.49 9.64 19.29
C ALA A 396 12.87 10.84 18.41
N ARG A 397 13.89 10.67 17.53
CA ARG A 397 14.32 11.73 16.59
C ARG A 397 13.20 12.17 15.66
N ARG A 398 12.40 11.22 15.14
CA ARG A 398 11.30 11.55 14.21
C ARG A 398 10.18 12.32 14.89
N PHE A 399 9.73 11.87 16.06
CA PHE A 399 8.58 12.49 16.73
C PHE A 399 8.94 13.76 17.50
N GLN A 400 10.20 13.94 17.92
CA GLN A 400 10.70 15.25 18.40
C GLN A 400 10.66 16.30 17.28
N ARG A 401 11.20 15.99 16.09
CA ARG A 401 11.18 16.91 14.94
C ARG A 401 9.77 17.34 14.56
N LEU A 402 8.86 16.38 14.45
CA LEU A 402 7.45 16.67 14.13
C LEU A 402 6.77 17.54 15.20
N THR A 403 7.22 17.47 16.45
CA THR A 403 6.67 18.30 17.54
C THR A 403 7.18 19.74 17.41
N SER A 404 8.45 19.92 17.07
CA SER A 404 9.06 21.25 16.86
C SER A 404 8.51 21.97 15.62
N GLU A 405 8.29 21.24 14.51
CA GLU A 405 7.76 21.81 13.26
C GLU A 405 6.30 22.29 13.40
N GLU A 406 5.48 21.59 14.20
CA GLU A 406 4.10 21.99 14.47
C GLU A 406 3.98 23.17 15.44
N VAL A 407 4.92 23.32 16.38
CA VAL A 407 4.98 24.49 17.27
C VAL A 407 5.47 25.73 16.52
N SER A 408 6.22 25.55 15.44
CA SER A 408 6.73 26.63 14.58
C SER A 408 5.80 27.01 13.42
N SER A 409 4.70 26.29 13.21
CA SER A 409 3.67 26.67 12.23
C SER A 409 2.64 27.62 12.88
N PRO A 410 2.46 28.84 12.36
CA PRO A 410 1.60 29.86 12.94
C PRO A 410 0.10 29.54 12.87
#